data_AF-A0A6L3NK29-F1
#
_entry.id   AF-A0A6L3NK29-F1
#
_cell.length_a   1.000
_cell.length_b   1.000
_cell.length_c   1.000
_cell.angle_alpha   90.00
_cell.angle_beta   90.00
_cell.angle_gamma   90.00
#
_symmetry.space_group_name_H-M   'P 1'
#
loop_
_entity.id
_entity.type
_entity.pdbx_description
1 polymer ?
#
loop_
_entity_poly.entity_id
_entity_poly.type
_entity_poly.pdbx_seq_one_letter_code
_entity_poly.pdbx_strand_id
1 'polypeptide(L)' 'RRTIAANGAPVLDTLRQQGAGMLQSLVHASGLARLPAGRRIARGDAMPYYDFAHWLA' A
#
# COMPACT_ATOMS: atom_id res chain seq x y z
N ARG A 1 11.54 3.10 -4.66
CA ARG A 1 11.34 3.37 -6.11
C ARG A 1 9.84 3.43 -6.35
N ARG A 2 9.30 4.50 -6.95
CA ARG A 2 7.86 4.66 -7.21
C ARG A 2 7.56 4.26 -8.66
N THR A 3 6.71 3.25 -8.85
CA THR A 3 6.25 2.85 -10.17
C THR A 3 5.00 3.64 -10.52
N ILE A 4 4.92 4.15 -11.75
CA ILE A 4 3.79 4.93 -12.26
C ILE A 4 3.12 4.11 -13.37
N ALA A 5 1.80 3.95 -13.30
CA ALA A 5 1.01 3.30 -14.32
C ALA A 5 0.82 4.20 -15.55
N ALA A 6 0.35 3.63 -16.66
CA ALA A 6 0.11 4.36 -17.92
C ALA A 6 -0.89 5.53 -17.76
N ASN A 7 -1.77 5.46 -16.76
CA ASN A 7 -2.72 6.52 -16.43
C ASN A 7 -2.15 7.60 -15.49
N GLY A 8 -0.84 7.57 -15.21
CA GLY A 8 -0.16 8.51 -14.32
C GLY A 8 -0.33 8.23 -12.83
N ALA A 9 -1.14 7.23 -12.44
CA ALA A 9 -1.35 6.89 -11.04
C ALA A 9 -0.15 6.11 -10.46
N PRO A 10 0.22 6.33 -9.18
CA PRO A 10 1.19 5.47 -8.50
C PRO A 10 0.66 4.04 -8.38
N VAL A 11 1.54 3.08 -8.62
CA VAL A 11 1.24 1.66 -8.43
C VAL A 11 1.75 1.22 -7.07
N LEU A 12 0.87 0.55 -6.32
CA LEU A 12 1.22 -0.10 -5.07
C LEU A 12 1.83 -1.47 -5.37
N ASP A 13 2.95 -1.75 -4.71
CA ASP A 13 3.50 -3.11 -4.64
C ASP A 13 3.33 -3.63 -3.21
N THR A 14 2.96 -4.90 -3.09
CA THR A 14 2.70 -5.50 -1.78
C THR A 14 3.99 -6.03 -1.18
N LEU A 15 4.23 -5.71 0.09
CA LEU A 15 5.28 -6.40 0.84
C LEU A 15 4.90 -7.88 1.00
N ARG A 16 5.89 -8.77 0.87
CA ARG A 16 5.66 -10.22 0.88
C ARG A 16 5.07 -10.76 2.19
N GLN A 17 5.21 -10.02 3.29
CA GLN A 17 4.77 -10.39 4.63
C GLN A 17 4.05 -9.21 5.28
N GLN A 18 2.76 -9.34 5.59
CA GLN A 18 1.92 -8.23 6.06
C GLN A 18 1.11 -8.59 7.33
N GLY A 19 1.47 -9.70 8.00
CA GLY A 19 0.83 -10.10 9.25
C GLY A 19 1.11 -9.10 10.38
N ALA A 20 0.22 -9.03 11.36
CA ALA A 20 0.29 -8.05 12.46
C ALA A 20 1.58 -8.15 13.31
N GLY A 21 2.24 -9.31 13.34
CA GLY A 21 3.52 -9.51 14.03
C GLY A 21 4.76 -9.05 13.25
N MET A 22 4.61 -8.61 11.99
CA MET A 22 5.73 -8.31 11.09
C MET A 22 6.04 -6.80 11.08
N LEU A 23 6.50 -6.27 12.21
CA LEU A 23 6.84 -4.85 12.36
C LEU A 23 7.90 -4.35 11.37
N GLN A 24 8.81 -5.23 10.94
CA GLN A 24 9.81 -4.92 9.92
C GLN A 24 9.19 -4.51 8.57
N SER A 25 7.97 -4.94 8.28
CA SER A 25 7.27 -4.51 7.07
C SER A 25 6.85 -3.04 7.14
N LEU A 26 6.62 -2.50 8.35
CA LEU A 26 6.33 -1.08 8.53
C LEU A 26 7.54 -0.20 8.21
N VAL A 27 8.75 -0.64 8.56
CA VAL A 27 10.01 0.09 8.27
C VAL A 27 10.23 0.29 6.77
N HIS A 28 9.77 -0.67 5.96
CA HIS A 28 9.92 -0.63 4.51
C HIS A 28 8.69 -0.05 3.78
N ALA A 29 7.59 0.21 4.50
CA ALA A 29 6.37 0.74 3.92
C ALA A 29 6.39 2.28 3.97
N SER A 30 5.88 2.91 2.91
CA SER A 30 5.62 4.35 2.90
C SER A 30 4.21 4.70 3.41
N GLY A 31 3.38 3.72 3.70
CA GLY A 31 1.97 3.94 4.03
C GLY A 31 1.13 2.66 3.98
N LEU A 32 -0.18 2.82 4.10
CA LEU A 32 -1.15 1.72 4.19
C LEU A 32 -2.23 1.82 3.11
N ALA A 33 -2.44 0.72 2.38
CA ALA A 33 -3.59 0.56 1.52
C ALA A 33 -4.81 0.09 2.33
N ARG A 34 -5.96 0.76 2.16
CA ARG A 34 -7.20 0.35 2.81
C ARG A 34 -7.90 -0.70 1.95
N LEU A 35 -7.87 -1.94 2.41
CA LEU A 35 -8.55 -3.05 1.72
C LEU A 35 -10.04 -3.10 2.09
N PRO A 36 -10.93 -3.36 1.11
CA PRO A 36 -12.34 -3.61 1.38
C PRO A 36 -12.52 -4.91 2.16
N ALA A 37 -13.32 -4.87 3.24
CA ALA A 37 -13.62 -6.05 4.04
C ALA A 37 -14.40 -7.10 3.23
N GLY A 38 -14.02 -8.38 3.36
CA GLY A 38 -14.72 -9.50 2.73
C GLY A 38 -14.60 -9.58 1.21
N ARG A 39 -13.82 -8.70 0.56
CA ARG A 39 -13.66 -8.68 -0.90
C ARG A 39 -12.25 -9.10 -1.31
N ARG A 40 -12.16 -10.00 -2.28
CA ARG A 40 -10.89 -10.32 -2.93
C ARG A 40 -10.45 -9.13 -3.78
N ILE A 41 -9.18 -8.76 -3.69
CA ILE A 41 -8.57 -7.73 -4.52
C ILE A 41 -7.92 -8.35 -5.76
N ALA A 42 -7.92 -7.60 -6.86
CA ALA A 42 -7.24 -7.95 -8.08
C ALA A 42 -6.11 -6.95 -8.39
N ARG A 43 -5.14 -7.39 -9.19
CA ARG A 43 -4.09 -6.49 -9.70
C ARG A 43 -4.74 -5.39 -10.54
N GLY A 44 -4.39 -4.14 -10.23
CA GLY A 44 -4.94 -2.97 -10.92
C GLY A 44 -6.16 -2.36 -10.24
N ASP A 45 -6.69 -2.99 -9.17
CA ASP A 45 -7.73 -2.36 -8.35
C ASP A 45 -7.21 -1.03 -7.77
N ALA A 46 -8.00 0.03 -7.95
CA ALA A 46 -7.78 1.27 -7.23
C ALA A 46 -8.25 1.13 -5.79
N MET A 47 -7.47 1.63 -4.85
CA MET A 47 -7.77 1.54 -3.42
C MET A 47 -7.31 2.79 -2.68
N PRO A 48 -8.02 3.21 -1.61
CA PRO A 48 -7.58 4.31 -0.78
C PRO A 48 -6.21 4.01 -0.17
N TYR A 49 -5.37 5.04 -0.07
CA TYR A 49 -4.01 4.93 0.45
C TYR A 49 -3.74 6.02 1.48
N TYR A 50 -3.23 5.63 2.64
CA TYR A 50 -2.79 6.51 3.71
C TYR A 50 -1.27 6.63 3.67
N ASP A 51 -0.76 7.81 3.33
CA ASP A 51 0.67 8.10 3.34
C ASP A 51 1.14 8.48 4.75
N PHE A 52 2.17 7.79 5.26
CA PHE A 52 2.70 8.10 6.59
C PHE A 52 3.32 9.50 6.68
N ALA A 53 3.85 10.02 5.57
CA ALA A 53 4.43 11.35 5.54
C ALA A 53 3.42 12.44 5.94
N HIS A 54 2.12 12.18 5.75
CA HIS A 54 1.05 13.10 6.16
C HIS A 54 0.93 13.25 7.69
N TRP A 55 1.34 12.24 8.48
CA TRP A 55 1.23 12.25 9.95
C TRP A 55 2.54 12.49 10.68
N LEU A 56 3.67 12.39 9.97
CA LEU A 56 5.01 12.55 10.54
C LEU A 56 5.57 13.98 10.35
N ALA A 57 4.74 14.91 9.88
CA ALA A 57 5.06 16.31 9.63
C ALA A 57 4.76 17.22 10.83
#